data_AF-A0A804I6Z1-F1
#
_entry.id   AF-A0A804I6Z1-F1
#
_cell.length_a   1.000
_cell.length_b   1.000
_cell.length_c   1.000
_cell.angle_alpha   90.00
_cell.angle_beta   90.00
_cell.angle_gamma   90.00
#
_symmetry.space_group_name_H-M   'P 1'
#
loop_
_entity.id
_entity.type
_entity.pdbx_description
1 polymer ?
#
loop_
_entity_poly.entity_id
_entity_poly.type
_entity_poly.pdbx_seq_one_letter_code
_entity_poly.pdbx_strand_id
1 'polypeptide(L)'
;MGAPRPAAKAPPNRKSTTLRCLFDLDAVAHDAPLPPPSADAEVDELLSSISRCADPTLESPSQQQEVKRQQLSRVLSAVRGATRPLDDTVWPPLVFMLSANLFRPLPPPASPCLPPDLYEEDGLAMSLAPSWPHLHIVYDILAALVGGADAKVLRRHLDRAFLRGLLALFQSEDPRERNRLKNVFHELYSKLASDRSFLRKSMNNVLLRYVFDGERHYGIGELLEIWGSIINGFAVPLKEEHRLFLTRVLLPLHKPRGIGAYHRQLSYCVTQFVHKEPGLGEEVVKGILKRWPVTNCQKEVLLLGELEDLLESLDPPQFERLAPPLCARIARCSNSASSQVAERALYVWNSERFVKMASQSWEQVLPGIVECIERNLRWHWSKSVQHLTTSVKSMLEEMEPVLYSRYQLELDHKESVMIQEETKRKIRWERLEMAGCSRSHDERKSTQTFTSLSEVSSSNLL
;
A
#
# COMPACT_ATOMS: atom_id res chain seq x y z
N MET A 1 -24.79 15.63 -84.96
CA MET A 1 -23.87 16.11 -86.00
C MET A 1 -22.45 15.77 -85.56
N GLY A 2 -21.91 14.63 -85.99
CA GLY A 2 -20.61 14.16 -85.54
C GLY A 2 -19.90 13.34 -86.61
N ALA A 3 -18.75 13.83 -87.03
CA ALA A 3 -17.70 13.12 -87.77
C ALA A 3 -16.36 13.83 -87.44
N PRO A 4 -15.17 13.21 -87.63
CA PRO A 4 -14.86 11.85 -88.08
C PRO A 4 -13.81 11.09 -87.20
N ARG A 5 -13.59 9.80 -87.55
CA ARG A 5 -12.55 8.86 -87.05
C ARG A 5 -11.11 9.29 -87.41
N PRO A 6 -10.10 8.67 -86.76
CA PRO A 6 -8.95 8.18 -87.52
C PRO A 6 -8.53 6.71 -87.24
N ALA A 7 -8.16 6.07 -88.35
CA ALA A 7 -7.12 5.07 -88.63
C ALA A 7 -6.80 3.89 -87.69
N ALA A 8 -6.92 2.69 -88.28
CA ALA A 8 -6.38 1.41 -87.82
C ALA A 8 -4.87 1.27 -88.04
N LYS A 9 -4.18 0.56 -87.14
CA LYS A 9 -2.80 0.06 -87.32
C LYS A 9 -2.76 -1.47 -87.26
N ALA A 10 -1.92 -2.04 -88.11
CA ALA A 10 -1.70 -3.45 -88.45
C ALA A 10 -1.06 -4.30 -87.31
N PRO A 11 -1.06 -5.65 -87.41
CA PRO A 11 -0.67 -6.53 -86.30
C PRO A 11 0.85 -6.80 -86.30
N PRO A 12 1.49 -7.01 -85.13
CA PRO A 12 2.87 -7.47 -85.12
C PRO A 12 2.95 -9.00 -85.20
N ASN A 13 3.55 -9.46 -86.29
CA ASN A 13 4.43 -10.62 -86.47
C ASN A 13 4.39 -11.77 -85.44
N ARG A 14 3.99 -12.95 -85.95
CA ARG A 14 4.42 -14.27 -85.47
C ARG A 14 5.94 -14.29 -85.33
N LYS A 15 6.46 -14.52 -84.11
CA LYS A 15 7.86 -14.89 -83.89
C LYS A 15 7.94 -16.39 -83.60
N SER A 16 8.87 -17.02 -84.32
CA SER A 16 9.21 -18.43 -84.27
C SER A 16 9.56 -18.90 -82.85
N THR A 17 9.01 -20.05 -82.45
CA THR A 17 9.32 -20.75 -81.20
C THR A 17 10.71 -21.37 -81.28
N THR A 18 11.73 -20.63 -80.85
CA THR A 18 13.09 -21.16 -80.68
C THR A 18 13.20 -21.90 -79.33
N LEU A 19 14.00 -22.98 -79.26
CA LEU A 19 14.26 -23.78 -78.06
C LEU A 19 14.62 -22.97 -76.80
N ARG A 20 15.15 -21.75 -76.97
CA ARG A 20 15.45 -20.81 -75.89
C ARG A 20 14.21 -20.35 -75.12
N CYS A 21 13.06 -20.20 -75.80
CA CYS A 21 11.80 -19.77 -75.19
C CYS A 21 11.16 -20.86 -74.31
N LEU A 22 11.46 -22.14 -74.56
CA LEU A 22 11.03 -23.25 -73.71
C LEU A 22 11.89 -23.36 -72.43
N PHE A 23 13.21 -23.14 -72.53
CA PHE A 23 14.08 -23.09 -71.35
C PHE A 23 13.83 -21.85 -70.46
N ASP A 24 13.44 -20.72 -71.05
CA ASP A 24 13.07 -19.51 -70.28
C ASP A 24 11.72 -19.67 -69.54
N LEU A 25 10.83 -20.57 -69.96
CA LEU A 25 9.58 -20.87 -69.26
C LEU A 25 9.78 -21.79 -68.05
N ASP A 26 10.69 -22.77 -68.15
CA ASP A 26 11.05 -23.66 -67.03
C ASP A 26 11.90 -22.93 -65.96
N ALA A 27 12.71 -21.94 -66.34
CA ALA A 27 13.46 -21.11 -65.38
C ALA A 27 12.55 -20.17 -64.57
N VAL A 28 11.47 -19.66 -65.17
CA VAL A 28 10.49 -18.79 -64.49
C VAL A 28 9.52 -19.58 -63.59
N ALA A 29 9.32 -20.87 -63.84
CA ALA A 29 8.46 -21.72 -63.02
C ALA A 29 9.09 -22.08 -61.64
N HIS A 30 10.41 -22.00 -61.50
CA HIS A 30 11.12 -22.37 -60.27
C HIS A 30 11.53 -21.18 -59.37
N ASP A 31 11.38 -19.93 -59.85
CA ASP A 31 11.76 -18.70 -59.11
C ASP A 31 10.58 -17.75 -58.86
N ALA A 32 9.34 -18.24 -58.94
CA ALA A 32 8.21 -17.49 -58.39
C ALA A 32 8.28 -17.54 -56.84
N PRO A 33 8.32 -16.39 -56.14
CA PRO A 33 8.09 -16.41 -54.71
C PRO A 33 6.75 -17.09 -54.48
N LEU A 34 6.72 -18.07 -53.57
CA LEU A 34 5.46 -18.63 -53.07
C LEU A 34 4.52 -17.43 -52.76
N PRO A 35 3.23 -17.50 -53.15
CA PRO A 35 2.30 -16.44 -52.74
C PRO A 35 2.44 -16.27 -51.22
N PRO A 36 2.41 -15.03 -50.69
CA PRO A 36 2.42 -14.83 -49.25
C PRO A 36 1.32 -15.71 -48.66
N PRO A 37 1.55 -16.36 -47.51
CA PRO A 37 0.53 -17.20 -46.90
C PRO A 37 -0.79 -16.43 -46.88
N SER A 38 -1.88 -17.06 -47.34
CA SER A 38 -3.19 -16.43 -47.27
C SER A 38 -3.43 -15.99 -45.82
N ALA A 39 -4.09 -14.85 -45.60
CA ALA A 39 -4.35 -14.35 -44.25
C ALA A 39 -4.98 -15.44 -43.34
N ASP A 40 -5.76 -16.35 -43.92
CA ASP A 40 -6.34 -17.51 -43.24
C ASP A 40 -5.29 -18.52 -42.75
N ALA A 41 -4.18 -18.73 -43.47
CA ALA A 41 -3.11 -19.64 -43.06
C ALA A 41 -2.27 -19.07 -41.91
N GLU A 42 -2.05 -17.75 -41.89
CA GLU A 42 -1.40 -17.07 -40.75
C GLU A 42 -2.27 -17.13 -39.49
N VAL A 43 -3.60 -17.00 -39.64
CA VAL A 43 -4.57 -17.16 -38.55
C VAL A 43 -4.61 -18.60 -38.05
N ASP A 44 -4.63 -19.60 -38.94
CA ASP A 44 -4.60 -21.01 -38.56
C ASP A 44 -3.30 -21.40 -37.85
N GLU A 45 -2.15 -20.89 -38.29
CA GLU A 45 -0.87 -21.10 -37.61
C GLU A 45 -0.86 -20.45 -36.22
N LEU A 46 -1.41 -19.25 -36.10
CA LEU A 46 -1.58 -18.54 -34.82
C LEU A 46 -2.50 -19.32 -33.87
N LEU A 47 -3.65 -19.81 -34.35
CA LEU A 47 -4.58 -20.63 -33.57
C LEU A 47 -3.92 -21.93 -33.10
N SER A 48 -3.12 -22.58 -33.96
CA SER A 48 -2.35 -23.77 -33.58
C SER A 48 -1.32 -23.48 -32.49
N SER A 49 -0.66 -22.31 -32.55
CA SER A 49 0.32 -21.87 -31.56
C SER A 49 -0.34 -21.54 -30.21
N ILE A 50 -1.50 -20.88 -30.24
CA ILE A 50 -2.31 -20.57 -29.05
C ILE A 50 -2.76 -21.86 -28.36
N SER A 51 -3.28 -22.84 -29.11
CA SER A 51 -3.73 -24.12 -28.56
C SER A 51 -2.62 -24.88 -27.85
N ARG A 52 -1.39 -24.88 -28.39
CA ARG A 52 -0.24 -25.53 -27.75
C ARG A 52 0.21 -24.82 -26.47
N CYS A 53 0.01 -23.51 -26.37
CA CYS A 53 0.37 -22.72 -25.20
C CYS A 53 -0.61 -22.89 -24.02
N ALA A 54 -1.84 -23.35 -24.29
CA ALA A 54 -2.88 -23.54 -23.29
C ALA A 54 -2.74 -24.85 -22.48
N ASP A 55 -1.93 -25.80 -22.94
CA ASP A 55 -1.75 -27.09 -22.28
C ASP A 55 -0.80 -26.97 -21.04
N PRO A 56 -1.29 -27.28 -19.82
CA PRO A 56 -0.46 -27.29 -18.61
C PRO A 56 0.50 -28.49 -18.52
N THR A 57 0.36 -29.51 -19.37
CA THR A 57 1.20 -30.73 -19.32
C THR A 57 2.65 -30.51 -19.82
N LEU A 58 2.95 -29.37 -20.43
CA LEU A 58 4.28 -29.00 -20.96
C LEU A 58 5.30 -28.53 -19.90
N GLU A 59 5.04 -28.76 -18.61
CA GLU A 59 5.88 -28.28 -17.51
C GLU A 59 7.16 -29.14 -17.24
N SER A 60 7.39 -30.26 -17.95
CA SER A 60 8.64 -31.06 -17.87
C SER A 60 8.97 -31.76 -19.21
N PRO A 61 10.21 -31.83 -19.77
CA PRO A 61 11.55 -31.35 -19.37
C PRO A 61 11.93 -30.00 -20.02
N SER A 62 13.15 -29.49 -19.78
CA SER A 62 13.69 -28.20 -20.28
C SER A 62 13.43 -27.90 -21.77
N GLN A 63 13.38 -28.93 -22.62
CA GLN A 63 13.09 -28.79 -24.04
C GLN A 63 11.62 -28.39 -24.32
N GLN A 64 10.65 -28.94 -23.59
CA GLN A 64 9.23 -28.60 -23.74
C GLN A 64 8.94 -27.18 -23.24
N GLN A 65 9.63 -26.77 -22.18
CA GLN A 65 9.60 -25.40 -21.67
C GLN A 65 10.13 -24.39 -22.71
N GLU A 66 11.23 -24.71 -23.39
CA GLU A 66 11.77 -23.85 -24.44
C GLU A 66 10.84 -23.78 -25.66
N VAL A 67 10.23 -24.91 -26.05
CA VAL A 67 9.21 -24.93 -27.12
C VAL A 67 8.02 -24.05 -26.74
N LYS A 68 7.49 -24.16 -25.52
CA LYS A 68 6.39 -23.30 -25.04
C LYS A 68 6.78 -21.82 -25.07
N ARG A 69 8.02 -21.49 -24.68
CA ARG A 69 8.55 -20.11 -24.73
C ARG A 69 8.59 -19.57 -26.17
N GLN A 70 9.05 -20.37 -27.11
CA GLN A 70 9.08 -20.00 -28.53
C GLN A 70 7.67 -19.79 -29.10
N GLN A 71 6.72 -20.68 -28.79
CA GLN A 71 5.33 -20.53 -29.24
C GLN A 71 4.68 -19.27 -28.65
N LEU A 72 4.86 -19.00 -27.35
CA LEU A 72 4.39 -17.76 -26.72
C LEU A 72 5.02 -16.51 -27.35
N SER A 73 6.30 -16.59 -27.73
CA SER A 73 7.00 -15.48 -28.39
C SER A 73 6.44 -15.21 -29.80
N ARG A 74 6.06 -16.26 -30.54
CA ARG A 74 5.38 -16.13 -31.84
C ARG A 74 3.99 -15.50 -31.69
N VAL A 75 3.22 -15.94 -30.71
CA VAL A 75 1.91 -15.34 -30.38
C VAL A 75 2.09 -13.85 -30.03
N LEU A 76 3.09 -13.52 -29.21
CA LEU A 76 3.39 -12.13 -28.87
C LEU A 76 3.78 -11.28 -30.09
N SER A 77 4.61 -11.80 -31.00
CA SER A 77 4.98 -11.08 -32.22
C SER A 77 3.78 -10.87 -33.14
N ALA A 78 2.88 -11.86 -33.26
CA ALA A 78 1.67 -11.74 -34.06
C ALA A 78 0.71 -10.67 -33.48
N VAL A 79 0.50 -10.69 -32.16
CA VAL A 79 -0.36 -9.70 -31.47
C VAL A 79 0.23 -8.29 -31.56
N ARG A 80 1.55 -8.11 -31.39
CA ARG A 80 2.19 -6.78 -31.49
C ARG A 80 2.30 -6.28 -32.93
N GLY A 81 2.46 -7.19 -33.89
CA GLY A 81 2.59 -6.88 -35.32
C GLY A 81 1.24 -6.65 -36.02
N ALA A 82 0.12 -6.93 -35.35
CA ALA A 82 -1.21 -6.74 -35.89
C ALA A 82 -1.47 -5.24 -36.17
N THR A 83 -1.48 -4.87 -37.45
CA THR A 83 -1.83 -3.52 -37.92
C THR A 83 -3.34 -3.30 -38.00
N ARG A 84 -4.11 -4.38 -38.00
CA ARG A 84 -5.58 -4.40 -37.99
C ARG A 84 -6.07 -5.04 -36.69
N PRO A 85 -7.32 -4.75 -36.25
CA PRO A 85 -7.93 -5.47 -35.14
C PRO A 85 -7.86 -6.98 -35.38
N LEU A 86 -7.50 -7.73 -34.34
CA LEU A 86 -7.48 -9.20 -34.39
C LEU A 86 -8.87 -9.73 -34.72
N ASP A 87 -8.91 -10.76 -35.56
CA ASP A 87 -10.16 -11.40 -35.97
C ASP A 87 -10.90 -11.98 -34.74
N ASP A 88 -12.24 -11.88 -34.77
CA ASP A 88 -13.15 -12.32 -33.70
C ASP A 88 -12.98 -13.82 -33.39
N THR A 89 -12.49 -14.61 -34.35
CA THR A 89 -12.21 -16.05 -34.21
C THR A 89 -11.01 -16.35 -33.30
N VAL A 90 -10.03 -15.45 -33.24
CA VAL A 90 -8.77 -15.61 -32.48
C VAL A 90 -8.96 -15.28 -31.01
N TRP A 91 -9.91 -14.40 -30.68
CA TRP A 91 -10.13 -13.91 -29.32
C TRP A 91 -10.48 -15.01 -28.31
N PRO A 92 -11.46 -15.91 -28.53
CA PRO A 92 -11.81 -16.92 -27.53
C PRO A 92 -10.65 -17.88 -27.19
N PRO A 93 -9.93 -18.46 -28.17
CA PRO A 93 -8.74 -19.28 -27.89
C PRO A 93 -7.65 -18.51 -27.15
N LEU A 94 -7.45 -17.23 -27.48
CA LEU A 94 -6.42 -16.40 -26.87
C LEU A 94 -6.74 -16.08 -25.41
N VAL A 95 -7.99 -15.71 -25.11
CA VAL A 95 -8.45 -15.48 -23.73
C VAL A 95 -8.41 -16.77 -22.91
N PHE A 96 -8.74 -17.91 -23.52
CA PHE A 96 -8.59 -19.21 -22.87
C PHE A 96 -7.13 -19.52 -22.53
N MET A 97 -6.20 -19.33 -23.47
CA MET A 97 -4.76 -19.51 -23.24
C MET A 97 -4.23 -18.60 -22.13
N LEU A 98 -4.63 -17.33 -22.12
CA LEU A 98 -4.29 -16.40 -21.04
C LEU A 98 -4.82 -16.87 -19.69
N SER A 99 -6.08 -17.27 -19.64
CA SER A 99 -6.73 -17.74 -18.41
C SER A 99 -6.05 -19.00 -17.86
N ALA A 100 -5.72 -19.96 -18.73
CA ALA A 100 -5.05 -21.21 -18.36
C ALA A 100 -3.64 -21.00 -17.80
N ASN A 101 -2.90 -20.01 -18.31
CA ASN A 101 -1.54 -19.72 -17.83
C ASN A 101 -1.53 -18.76 -16.61
N LEU A 102 -2.46 -17.81 -16.54
CA LEU A 102 -2.49 -16.80 -15.48
C LEU A 102 -3.22 -17.27 -14.22
N PHE A 103 -4.43 -17.82 -14.35
CA PHE A 103 -5.32 -18.13 -13.23
C PHE A 103 -5.00 -19.48 -12.58
N ARG A 104 -3.81 -19.53 -11.99
CA ARG A 104 -3.28 -20.67 -11.23
C ARG A 104 -3.45 -20.44 -9.72
N PRO A 105 -3.56 -21.51 -8.92
CA PRO A 105 -3.38 -21.40 -7.47
C PRO A 105 -2.00 -20.79 -7.17
N LEU A 106 -1.98 -19.75 -6.33
CA LEU A 106 -0.72 -19.16 -5.88
C LEU A 106 0.00 -20.14 -4.95
N PRO A 107 1.35 -20.20 -5.00
CA PRO A 107 2.10 -21.07 -4.11
C PRO A 107 1.84 -20.70 -2.65
N PRO A 108 1.92 -21.67 -1.72
CA PRO A 108 1.82 -21.37 -0.29
C PRO A 108 2.92 -20.36 0.10
N PRO A 109 2.64 -19.47 1.08
CA PRO A 109 3.60 -18.44 1.44
C PRO A 109 4.95 -19.01 1.86
N ALA A 110 6.05 -18.44 1.37
CA ALA A 110 7.40 -18.96 1.65
C ALA A 110 7.83 -18.81 3.13
N SER A 111 7.19 -17.91 3.86
CA SER A 111 7.41 -17.72 5.29
C SER A 111 6.21 -18.25 6.10
N PRO A 112 6.46 -19.03 7.18
CA PRO A 112 5.38 -19.55 8.02
C PRO A 112 4.51 -18.40 8.55
N CYS A 113 3.22 -18.69 8.70
CA CYS A 113 2.27 -17.80 9.36
C CYS A 113 2.62 -17.74 10.86
N LEU A 114 3.64 -16.96 11.22
CA LEU A 114 3.96 -16.69 12.61
C LEU A 114 2.79 -15.95 13.27
N PRO A 115 2.60 -16.04 14.60
CA PRO A 115 1.68 -15.17 15.29
C PRO A 115 1.96 -13.69 14.95
N PRO A 116 0.94 -12.81 14.91
CA PRO A 116 1.09 -11.37 14.68
C PRO A 116 2.23 -10.69 15.43
N ASP A 117 2.59 -11.25 16.60
CA ASP A 117 3.59 -10.74 17.53
C ASP A 117 5.04 -11.17 17.24
N LEU A 118 5.27 -12.05 16.27
CA LEU A 118 6.61 -12.55 15.88
C LEU A 118 6.97 -12.23 14.41
N TYR A 119 6.16 -11.44 13.70
CA TYR A 119 6.52 -10.99 12.36
C TYR A 119 7.60 -9.92 12.43
N GLU A 120 8.84 -10.31 12.14
CA GLU A 120 9.86 -9.34 11.75
C GLU A 120 9.62 -8.93 10.29
N GLU A 121 9.31 -7.66 10.09
CA GLU A 121 8.92 -7.05 8.81
C GLU A 121 10.07 -7.07 7.77
N ASP A 122 11.32 -7.23 8.23
CA ASP A 122 12.55 -7.03 7.45
C ASP A 122 13.18 -8.34 6.90
N GLY A 123 12.58 -9.50 7.18
CA GLY A 123 13.21 -10.82 6.95
C GLY A 123 12.45 -11.80 6.04
N LEU A 124 11.37 -11.38 5.40
CA LEU A 124 10.55 -12.30 4.61
C LEU A 124 11.23 -12.63 3.28
N ALA A 125 11.80 -13.82 3.18
CA ALA A 125 12.29 -14.39 1.94
C ALA A 125 11.17 -14.35 0.88
N MET A 126 11.36 -13.52 -0.14
CA MET A 126 10.41 -13.38 -1.25
C MET A 126 10.54 -14.59 -2.17
N SER A 127 9.46 -15.30 -2.43
CA SER A 127 9.46 -16.40 -3.40
C SER A 127 9.38 -15.84 -4.82
N LEU A 128 10.46 -15.99 -5.59
CA LEU A 128 10.43 -15.70 -7.02
C LEU A 128 9.78 -16.87 -7.76
N ALA A 129 8.82 -16.57 -8.64
CA ALA A 129 8.12 -17.61 -9.38
C ALA A 129 9.09 -18.31 -10.35
N PRO A 130 9.28 -19.65 -10.27
CA PRO A 130 10.16 -20.39 -11.18
C PRO A 130 9.65 -20.38 -12.63
N SER A 131 8.33 -20.24 -12.82
CA SER A 131 7.67 -20.12 -14.12
C SER A 131 7.72 -18.70 -14.71
N TRP A 132 8.40 -17.75 -14.06
CA TRP A 132 8.52 -16.37 -14.54
C TRP A 132 9.00 -16.22 -16.00
N PRO A 133 9.99 -17.00 -16.49
CA PRO A 133 10.43 -16.94 -17.89
C PRO A 133 9.33 -17.16 -18.93
N HIS A 134 8.25 -17.87 -18.58
CA HIS A 134 7.08 -18.00 -19.45
C HIS A 134 6.01 -16.97 -19.12
N LEU A 135 5.73 -16.78 -17.83
CA LEU A 135 4.68 -15.88 -17.37
C LEU A 135 4.89 -14.44 -17.83
N HIS A 136 6.13 -13.94 -17.89
CA HIS A 136 6.37 -12.58 -18.34
C HIS A 136 5.90 -12.38 -19.80
N ILE A 137 6.04 -13.40 -20.66
CA ILE A 137 5.59 -13.34 -22.06
C ILE A 137 4.06 -13.34 -22.11
N VAL A 138 3.41 -14.15 -21.27
CA VAL A 138 1.94 -14.18 -21.15
C VAL A 138 1.40 -12.81 -20.71
N TYR A 139 2.05 -12.17 -19.74
CA TYR A 139 1.71 -10.80 -19.33
C TYR A 139 1.98 -9.77 -20.44
N ASP A 140 3.05 -9.92 -21.21
CA ASP A 140 3.34 -9.05 -22.35
C ASP A 140 2.30 -9.22 -23.48
N ILE A 141 1.79 -10.45 -23.71
CA ILE A 141 0.68 -10.72 -24.64
C ILE A 141 -0.59 -10.02 -24.14
N LEU A 142 -0.93 -10.20 -22.86
CA LEU A 142 -2.10 -9.55 -22.27
C LEU A 142 -2.00 -8.01 -22.35
N ALA A 143 -0.84 -7.45 -22.03
CA ALA A 143 -0.62 -6.00 -22.12
C ALA A 143 -0.73 -5.49 -23.57
N ALA A 144 -0.18 -6.23 -24.55
CA ALA A 144 -0.31 -5.88 -25.96
C ALA A 144 -1.76 -5.94 -26.45
N LEU A 145 -2.53 -6.96 -26.02
CA LEU A 145 -3.95 -7.08 -26.34
C LEU A 145 -4.77 -5.93 -25.75
N VAL A 146 -4.57 -5.66 -24.47
CA VAL A 146 -5.29 -4.58 -23.78
C VAL A 146 -4.90 -3.22 -24.37
N GLY A 147 -3.63 -3.00 -24.70
CA GLY A 147 -3.14 -1.77 -25.32
C GLY A 147 -3.65 -1.56 -26.74
N GLY A 148 -3.67 -2.61 -27.56
CA GLY A 148 -4.05 -2.53 -28.98
C GLY A 148 -5.56 -2.58 -29.26
N ALA A 149 -6.36 -3.22 -28.40
CA ALA A 149 -7.78 -3.40 -28.67
C ALA A 149 -8.66 -2.24 -28.16
N ASP A 150 -9.78 -2.04 -28.85
CA ASP A 150 -10.82 -1.08 -28.47
C ASP A 150 -11.66 -1.57 -27.29
N ALA A 151 -12.20 -0.62 -26.51
CA ALA A 151 -13.03 -0.91 -25.35
C ALA A 151 -14.26 -1.79 -25.64
N LYS A 152 -14.82 -1.72 -26.87
CA LYS A 152 -15.96 -2.57 -27.28
C LYS A 152 -15.54 -4.03 -27.42
N VAL A 153 -14.39 -4.28 -28.04
CA VAL A 153 -13.85 -5.63 -28.25
C VAL A 153 -13.42 -6.24 -26.92
N LEU A 154 -12.67 -5.48 -26.11
CA LEU A 154 -12.26 -5.91 -24.78
C LEU A 154 -13.45 -6.32 -23.91
N ARG A 155 -14.54 -5.55 -23.91
CA ARG A 155 -15.76 -5.88 -23.15
C ARG A 155 -16.46 -7.15 -23.64
N ARG A 156 -16.38 -7.44 -24.94
CA ARG A 156 -17.02 -8.64 -25.53
C ARG A 156 -16.32 -9.92 -25.11
N HIS A 157 -15.00 -9.88 -24.92
CA HIS A 157 -14.18 -11.07 -24.68
C HIS A 157 -13.62 -11.18 -23.25
N LEU A 158 -13.41 -10.06 -22.55
CA LEU A 158 -12.95 -10.03 -21.16
C LEU A 158 -14.14 -9.77 -20.24
N ASP A 159 -14.68 -10.84 -19.70
CA ASP A 159 -15.82 -10.77 -18.80
C ASP A 159 -15.41 -10.38 -17.36
N ARG A 160 -16.41 -10.18 -16.51
CA ARG A 160 -16.18 -9.83 -15.10
C ARG A 160 -15.50 -10.95 -14.30
N ALA A 161 -15.58 -12.21 -14.75
CA ALA A 161 -14.88 -13.31 -14.11
C ALA A 161 -13.38 -13.23 -14.36
N PHE A 162 -12.97 -12.93 -15.60
CA PHE A 162 -11.59 -12.67 -15.97
C PHE A 162 -10.99 -11.51 -15.16
N LEU A 163 -11.73 -10.40 -15.03
CA LEU A 163 -11.29 -9.24 -14.22
C LEU A 163 -11.09 -9.59 -12.73
N ARG A 164 -11.95 -10.46 -12.15
CA ARG A 164 -11.75 -10.96 -10.78
C ARG A 164 -10.55 -11.89 -10.68
N GLY A 165 -10.34 -12.74 -11.68
CA GLY A 165 -9.16 -13.59 -11.78
C GLY A 165 -7.88 -12.75 -11.75
N LEU A 166 -7.81 -11.68 -12.55
CA LEU A 166 -6.66 -10.76 -12.54
C LEU A 166 -6.47 -10.11 -11.18
N LEU A 167 -7.55 -9.68 -10.53
CA LEU A 167 -7.46 -9.05 -9.22
C LEU A 167 -6.94 -10.03 -8.15
N ALA A 168 -7.32 -11.31 -8.21
CA ALA A 168 -6.85 -12.33 -7.28
C ALA A 168 -5.32 -12.55 -7.37
N LEU A 169 -4.72 -12.34 -8.56
CA LEU A 169 -3.28 -12.50 -8.76
C LEU A 169 -2.42 -11.42 -8.09
N PHE A 170 -3.01 -10.31 -7.62
CA PHE A 170 -2.27 -9.33 -6.81
C PHE A 170 -1.78 -9.90 -5.46
N GLN A 171 -2.26 -11.07 -5.05
CA GLN A 171 -1.73 -11.82 -3.92
C GLN A 171 -0.39 -12.53 -4.23
N SER A 172 0.12 -12.47 -5.47
CA SER A 172 1.41 -13.07 -5.81
C SER A 172 2.55 -12.48 -4.98
N GLU A 173 3.43 -13.32 -4.44
CA GLU A 173 4.64 -12.89 -3.72
C GLU A 173 5.66 -12.23 -4.66
N ASP A 174 5.62 -12.54 -5.95
CA ASP A 174 6.57 -12.04 -6.95
C ASP A 174 6.24 -10.58 -7.33
N PRO A 175 7.09 -9.60 -6.99
CA PRO A 175 6.84 -8.19 -7.28
C PRO A 175 6.83 -7.91 -8.78
N ARG A 176 7.51 -8.74 -9.59
CA ARG A 176 7.54 -8.58 -11.04
C ARG A 176 6.17 -8.89 -11.63
N GLU A 177 5.50 -9.92 -11.13
CA GLU A 177 4.13 -10.28 -11.50
C GLU A 177 3.15 -9.17 -11.10
N ARG A 178 3.23 -8.70 -9.85
CA ARG A 178 2.37 -7.61 -9.35
C ARG A 178 2.53 -6.32 -10.15
N ASN A 179 3.77 -5.95 -10.53
CA ASN A 179 3.99 -4.75 -11.32
C ASN A 179 3.41 -4.86 -12.74
N ARG A 180 3.46 -6.04 -13.38
CA ARG A 180 2.79 -6.26 -14.68
C ARG A 180 1.28 -6.20 -14.56
N LEU A 181 0.72 -6.87 -13.53
CA LEU A 181 -0.70 -6.83 -13.22
C LEU A 181 -1.18 -5.40 -12.98
N LYS A 182 -0.45 -4.60 -12.21
CA LYS A 182 -0.76 -3.20 -11.94
C LYS A 182 -1.00 -2.41 -13.22
N ASN A 183 -0.05 -2.48 -14.16
CA ASN A 183 -0.11 -1.72 -15.40
C ASN A 183 -1.28 -2.18 -16.29
N VAL A 184 -1.45 -3.50 -16.43
CA VAL A 184 -2.57 -4.06 -17.22
C VAL A 184 -3.92 -3.70 -16.61
N PHE A 185 -4.06 -3.82 -15.29
CA PHE A 185 -5.32 -3.57 -14.59
C PHE A 185 -5.70 -2.08 -14.63
N HIS A 186 -4.72 -1.19 -14.53
CA HIS A 186 -4.91 0.26 -14.70
C HIS A 186 -5.35 0.62 -16.13
N GLU A 187 -4.74 0.02 -17.15
CA GLU A 187 -5.15 0.22 -18.54
C GLU A 187 -6.58 -0.28 -18.80
N LEU A 188 -6.91 -1.47 -18.28
CA LEU A 188 -8.26 -2.02 -18.31
C LEU A 188 -9.28 -1.07 -17.64
N TYR A 189 -8.95 -0.51 -16.48
CA TYR A 189 -9.80 0.46 -15.80
C TYR A 189 -10.03 1.74 -16.64
N SER A 190 -8.98 2.21 -17.31
CA SER A 190 -9.02 3.40 -18.15
C SER A 190 -9.92 3.18 -19.36
N LYS A 191 -9.78 2.06 -20.07
CA LYS A 191 -10.55 1.71 -21.27
C LYS A 191 -11.98 1.23 -20.99
N LEU A 192 -12.21 0.44 -19.95
CA LEU A 192 -13.51 -0.17 -19.65
C LEU A 192 -14.38 0.74 -18.76
N ALA A 193 -14.79 1.89 -19.30
CA ALA A 193 -15.59 2.88 -18.57
C ALA A 193 -16.87 2.31 -17.91
N SER A 194 -17.54 1.36 -18.57
CA SER A 194 -18.75 0.67 -18.08
C SER A 194 -18.52 -0.15 -16.80
N ASP A 195 -17.32 -0.68 -16.62
CA ASP A 195 -17.00 -1.60 -15.53
C ASP A 195 -16.18 -0.93 -14.41
N ARG A 196 -15.93 0.39 -14.51
CA ARG A 196 -15.23 1.15 -13.46
C ARG A 196 -15.88 1.00 -12.09
N SER A 197 -17.20 0.98 -12.00
CA SER A 197 -17.91 0.76 -10.73
C SER A 197 -17.65 -0.63 -10.16
N PHE A 198 -17.63 -1.65 -11.02
CA PHE A 198 -17.33 -3.03 -10.65
C PHE A 198 -15.87 -3.20 -10.22
N LEU A 199 -14.92 -2.64 -10.96
CA LEU A 199 -13.48 -2.68 -10.64
C LEU A 199 -13.20 -1.99 -9.30
N ARG A 200 -13.74 -0.77 -9.09
CA ARG A 200 -13.61 -0.05 -7.81
C ARG A 200 -14.18 -0.86 -6.64
N LYS A 201 -15.37 -1.42 -6.78
CA LYS A 201 -15.98 -2.28 -5.74
C LYS A 201 -15.13 -3.53 -5.47
N SER A 202 -14.58 -4.14 -6.51
CA SER A 202 -13.75 -5.34 -6.37
C SER A 202 -12.45 -5.03 -5.63
N MET A 203 -11.74 -3.95 -6.00
CA MET A 203 -10.55 -3.50 -5.26
C MET A 203 -10.88 -3.12 -3.82
N ASN A 204 -12.00 -2.42 -3.58
CA ASN A 204 -12.44 -2.07 -2.22
C ASN A 204 -12.63 -3.31 -1.34
N ASN A 205 -13.25 -4.36 -1.88
CA ASN A 205 -13.45 -5.60 -1.14
C ASN A 205 -12.12 -6.23 -0.73
N VAL A 206 -11.10 -6.21 -1.59
CA VAL A 206 -9.76 -6.70 -1.25
C VAL A 206 -9.14 -5.88 -0.12
N LEU A 207 -9.22 -4.55 -0.20
CA LEU A 207 -8.69 -3.66 0.85
C LEU A 207 -9.42 -3.85 2.19
N LEU A 208 -10.75 -4.04 2.16
CA LEU A 208 -11.55 -4.27 3.36
C LEU A 208 -11.22 -5.62 4.01
N ARG A 209 -11.10 -6.70 3.23
CA ARG A 209 -10.68 -8.01 3.75
C ARG A 209 -9.30 -7.94 4.40
N TYR A 210 -8.35 -7.24 3.76
CA TYR A 210 -7.03 -7.01 4.33
C TYR A 210 -7.09 -6.31 5.70
N VAL A 211 -7.91 -5.27 5.83
CA VAL A 211 -8.01 -4.48 7.08
C VAL A 211 -8.72 -5.23 8.21
N PHE A 212 -9.80 -5.95 7.89
CA PHE A 212 -10.72 -6.50 8.91
C PHE A 212 -10.54 -7.99 9.14
N ASP A 213 -10.23 -8.77 8.11
CA ASP A 213 -10.04 -10.22 8.23
C ASP A 213 -8.57 -10.56 8.58
N GLY A 214 -7.66 -9.59 8.46
CA GLY A 214 -6.23 -9.77 8.75
C GLY A 214 -5.53 -10.70 7.76
N GLU A 215 -6.12 -10.93 6.58
CA GLU A 215 -5.54 -11.75 5.53
C GLU A 215 -4.22 -11.12 5.04
N ARG A 216 -3.18 -11.93 4.88
CA ARG A 216 -1.91 -11.48 4.28
C ARG A 216 -2.15 -11.19 2.80
N HIS A 217 -1.77 -9.98 2.37
CA HIS A 217 -1.92 -9.57 0.98
C HIS A 217 -0.71 -8.74 0.54
N TYR A 218 -0.01 -9.20 -0.50
CA TYR A 218 1.23 -8.57 -0.96
C TYR A 218 1.00 -7.39 -1.92
N GLY A 219 -0.12 -7.38 -2.64
CA GLY A 219 -0.43 -6.37 -3.66
C GLY A 219 -1.13 -5.10 -3.18
N ILE A 220 -1.15 -4.80 -1.87
CA ILE A 220 -1.88 -3.62 -1.36
C ILE A 220 -1.27 -2.32 -1.89
N GLY A 221 0.06 -2.23 -1.95
CA GLY A 221 0.76 -1.07 -2.51
C GLY A 221 0.41 -0.82 -3.97
N GLU A 222 0.48 -1.85 -4.81
CA GLU A 222 0.17 -1.75 -6.23
C GLU A 222 -1.30 -1.38 -6.49
N LEU A 223 -2.24 -1.91 -5.69
CA LEU A 223 -3.64 -1.50 -5.75
C LEU A 223 -3.82 -0.03 -5.37
N LEU A 224 -3.08 0.45 -4.37
CA LEU A 224 -3.10 1.86 -3.97
C LEU A 224 -2.47 2.77 -5.03
N GLU A 225 -1.48 2.33 -5.80
CA GLU A 225 -0.97 3.10 -6.95
C GLU A 225 -2.04 3.30 -8.04
N ILE A 226 -2.80 2.24 -8.34
CA ILE A 226 -3.95 2.32 -9.25
C ILE A 226 -4.97 3.31 -8.69
N TRP A 227 -5.33 3.18 -7.40
CA TRP A 227 -6.23 4.11 -6.75
C TRP A 227 -5.72 5.55 -6.78
N GLY A 228 -4.43 5.79 -6.57
CA GLY A 228 -3.83 7.12 -6.66
C GLY A 228 -4.10 7.79 -8.01
N SER A 229 -3.91 7.05 -9.10
CA SER A 229 -4.24 7.55 -10.44
C SER A 229 -5.74 7.78 -10.63
N ILE A 230 -6.59 6.88 -10.11
CA ILE A 230 -8.06 7.02 -10.17
C ILE A 230 -8.53 8.25 -9.40
N ILE A 231 -8.02 8.45 -8.19
CA ILE A 231 -8.36 9.57 -7.31
C ILE A 231 -8.00 10.86 -8.02
N ASN A 232 -6.80 10.97 -8.60
CA ASN A 232 -6.38 12.16 -9.36
C ASN A 232 -7.35 12.50 -10.51
N GLY A 233 -7.99 11.50 -11.12
CA GLY A 233 -9.02 11.68 -12.15
C GLY A 233 -10.42 12.06 -11.65
N PHE A 234 -10.66 12.15 -10.33
CA PHE A 234 -11.97 12.54 -9.81
C PHE A 234 -12.31 13.99 -10.09
N ALA A 235 -13.57 14.22 -10.49
CA ALA A 235 -14.14 15.54 -10.60
C ALA A 235 -14.46 16.11 -9.22
N VAL A 236 -14.33 17.43 -9.07
CA VAL A 236 -14.73 18.18 -7.89
C VAL A 236 -16.08 18.87 -8.21
N PRO A 237 -17.08 18.87 -7.30
CA PRO A 237 -17.06 18.29 -5.96
C PRO A 237 -17.03 16.76 -5.94
N LEU A 238 -16.37 16.19 -4.92
CA LEU A 238 -16.26 14.74 -4.78
C LEU A 238 -17.63 14.11 -4.53
N LYS A 239 -17.88 12.98 -5.18
CA LYS A 239 -19.11 12.20 -4.97
C LYS A 239 -19.11 11.57 -3.58
N GLU A 240 -20.30 11.35 -3.02
CA GLU A 240 -20.45 10.71 -1.71
C GLU A 240 -19.80 9.33 -1.64
N GLU A 241 -19.88 8.53 -2.71
CA GLU A 241 -19.19 7.23 -2.78
C GLU A 241 -17.65 7.35 -2.63
N HIS A 242 -17.06 8.47 -3.05
CA HIS A 242 -15.60 8.70 -2.93
C HIS A 242 -15.23 9.15 -1.52
N ARG A 243 -16.09 9.96 -0.87
CA ARG A 243 -15.92 10.34 0.54
C ARG A 243 -16.03 9.12 1.46
N LEU A 244 -17.00 8.25 1.20
CA LEU A 244 -17.13 6.97 1.90
C LEU A 244 -15.91 6.08 1.68
N PHE A 245 -15.33 6.07 0.47
CA PHE A 245 -14.09 5.32 0.22
C PHE A 245 -12.91 5.86 1.06
N LEU A 246 -12.72 7.17 1.14
CA LEU A 246 -11.71 7.78 2.02
C LEU A 246 -11.91 7.36 3.48
N THR A 247 -13.11 7.57 4.02
CA THR A 247 -13.40 7.42 5.45
C THR A 247 -13.54 5.96 5.91
N ARG A 248 -14.07 5.08 5.05
CA ARG A 248 -14.37 3.67 5.37
C ARG A 248 -13.33 2.69 4.85
N VAL A 249 -12.44 3.08 3.94
CA VAL A 249 -11.42 2.18 3.37
C VAL A 249 -10.00 2.73 3.57
N LEU A 250 -9.67 3.90 3.02
CA LEU A 250 -8.29 4.44 3.11
C LEU A 250 -7.88 4.77 4.54
N LEU A 251 -8.74 5.43 5.29
CA LEU A 251 -8.46 5.76 6.69
C LEU A 251 -8.23 4.49 7.55
N PRO A 252 -9.09 3.46 7.50
CA PRO A 252 -8.83 2.16 8.15
C PRO A 252 -7.57 1.41 7.69
N LEU A 253 -7.06 1.63 6.48
CA LEU A 253 -5.78 1.02 6.02
C LEU A 253 -4.56 1.47 6.82
N HIS A 254 -4.69 2.48 7.68
CA HIS A 254 -3.67 2.84 8.66
C HIS A 254 -3.67 1.91 9.88
N LYS A 255 -4.62 0.98 10.02
CA LYS A 255 -4.74 0.08 11.18
C LYS A 255 -3.77 -1.13 11.12
N PRO A 256 -3.59 -1.83 9.99
CA PRO A 256 -2.72 -3.01 9.92
C PRO A 256 -1.26 -2.74 10.36
N ARG A 257 -0.58 -3.78 10.84
CA ARG A 257 0.82 -3.68 11.31
C ARG A 257 1.79 -3.47 10.15
N GLY A 258 1.61 -4.21 9.05
CA GLY A 258 2.47 -4.17 7.85
C GLY A 258 2.25 -2.94 6.95
N ILE A 259 1.96 -1.78 7.54
CA ILE A 259 1.75 -0.54 6.81
C ILE A 259 3.02 -0.07 6.09
N GLY A 260 4.21 -0.45 6.58
CA GLY A 260 5.48 -0.05 5.98
C GLY A 260 5.58 -0.40 4.49
N ALA A 261 5.01 -1.53 4.08
CA ALA A 261 5.04 -2.00 2.69
C ALA A 261 4.22 -1.13 1.71
N TYR A 262 3.23 -0.37 2.18
CA TYR A 262 2.31 0.39 1.32
C TYR A 262 2.02 1.83 1.80
N HIS A 263 2.66 2.29 2.87
CA HIS A 263 2.42 3.59 3.49
C HIS A 263 2.56 4.75 2.50
N ARG A 264 3.62 4.73 1.70
CA ARG A 264 3.89 5.81 0.72
C ARG A 264 2.73 5.97 -0.27
N GLN A 265 2.20 4.86 -0.77
CA GLN A 265 1.08 4.84 -1.70
C GLN A 265 -0.23 5.28 -1.01
N LEU A 266 -0.43 4.88 0.25
CA LEU A 266 -1.57 5.27 1.05
C LEU A 266 -1.58 6.78 1.34
N SER A 267 -0.48 7.30 1.87
CA SER A 267 -0.28 8.73 2.13
C SER A 267 -0.51 9.55 0.86
N TYR A 268 0.04 9.12 -0.29
CA TYR A 268 -0.27 9.77 -1.57
C TYR A 268 -1.78 9.81 -1.85
N CYS A 269 -2.49 8.70 -1.72
CA CYS A 269 -3.95 8.66 -1.94
C CYS A 269 -4.71 9.61 -1.01
N VAL A 270 -4.39 9.62 0.28
CA VAL A 270 -5.03 10.47 1.30
C VAL A 270 -4.77 11.95 0.99
N THR A 271 -3.51 12.30 0.72
CA THR A 271 -3.11 13.65 0.35
C THR A 271 -3.78 14.13 -0.93
N GLN A 272 -3.98 13.27 -1.94
CA GLN A 272 -4.72 13.62 -3.16
C GLN A 272 -6.21 13.94 -2.87
N PHE A 273 -6.83 13.25 -1.93
CA PHE A 273 -8.20 13.58 -1.50
C PHE A 273 -8.29 14.97 -0.87
N VAL A 274 -7.36 15.30 0.04
CA VAL A 274 -7.31 16.60 0.70
C VAL A 274 -7.00 17.73 -0.30
N HIS A 275 -6.10 17.50 -1.26
CA HIS A 275 -5.84 18.48 -2.33
C HIS A 275 -7.06 18.77 -3.20
N LYS A 276 -7.87 17.75 -3.50
CA LYS A 276 -9.10 17.93 -4.29
C LYS A 276 -10.20 18.63 -3.52
N GLU A 277 -10.29 18.37 -2.22
CA GLU A 277 -11.26 19.02 -1.36
C GLU A 277 -10.68 19.28 0.04
N PRO A 278 -10.11 20.48 0.28
CA PRO A 278 -9.43 20.82 1.53
C PRO A 278 -10.31 20.68 2.78
N GLY A 279 -11.64 20.79 2.63
CA GLY A 279 -12.59 20.58 3.73
C GLY A 279 -12.56 19.18 4.36
N LEU A 280 -11.98 18.18 3.67
CA LEU A 280 -11.81 16.82 4.21
C LEU A 280 -10.60 16.69 5.15
N GLY A 281 -9.68 17.67 5.14
CA GLY A 281 -8.41 17.61 5.88
C GLY A 281 -8.60 17.38 7.38
N GLU A 282 -9.54 18.09 8.00
CA GLU A 282 -9.87 17.93 9.43
C GLU A 282 -10.33 16.51 9.78
N GLU A 283 -11.19 15.92 8.95
CA GLU A 283 -11.70 14.56 9.17
C GLU A 283 -10.58 13.51 9.02
N VAL A 284 -9.70 13.70 8.02
CA VAL A 284 -8.54 12.84 7.77
C VAL A 284 -7.59 12.86 8.95
N VAL A 285 -7.16 14.04 9.42
CA VAL A 285 -6.22 14.19 10.54
C VAL A 285 -6.80 13.57 11.81
N LYS A 286 -8.06 13.90 12.15
CA LYS A 286 -8.75 13.28 13.30
C LYS A 286 -8.83 11.76 13.17
N GLY A 287 -9.07 11.28 11.96
CA GLY A 287 -9.03 9.86 11.65
C GLY A 287 -7.69 9.23 11.99
N ILE A 288 -6.59 9.77 11.46
CA ILE A 288 -5.23 9.23 11.68
C ILE A 288 -4.91 9.24 13.18
N LEU A 289 -5.19 10.35 13.88
CA LEU A 289 -4.98 10.47 15.33
C LEU A 289 -5.79 9.43 16.15
N LYS A 290 -6.99 9.06 15.70
CA LYS A 290 -7.81 8.01 16.33
C LYS A 290 -7.19 6.62 16.22
N ARG A 291 -6.38 6.38 15.18
CA ARG A 291 -5.73 5.08 14.88
C ARG A 291 -4.23 5.09 15.20
N TRP A 292 -3.79 6.04 16.04
CA TRP A 292 -2.40 6.17 16.42
C TRP A 292 -1.88 4.87 17.08
N PRO A 293 -0.76 4.30 16.61
CA PRO A 293 -0.19 3.10 17.20
C PRO A 293 0.37 3.38 18.60
N VAL A 294 0.33 2.38 19.48
CA VAL A 294 0.87 2.49 20.85
C VAL A 294 2.09 1.58 21.06
N THR A 295 2.28 0.60 20.18
CA THR A 295 3.30 -0.46 20.34
C THR A 295 4.29 -0.56 19.18
N ASN A 296 4.10 0.21 18.09
CA ASN A 296 4.95 0.13 16.90
C ASN A 296 5.58 1.50 16.61
N CYS A 297 6.86 1.64 16.96
CA CYS A 297 7.62 2.88 16.81
C CYS A 297 7.80 3.29 15.33
N GLN A 298 8.07 2.33 14.44
CA GLN A 298 8.24 2.63 13.01
C GLN A 298 6.97 3.24 12.42
N LYS A 299 5.82 2.69 12.81
CA LYS A 299 4.53 3.22 12.42
C LYS A 299 4.25 4.62 12.97
N GLU A 300 4.68 4.92 14.19
CA GLU A 300 4.60 6.30 14.71
C GLU A 300 5.40 7.27 13.84
N VAL A 301 6.63 6.90 13.46
CA VAL A 301 7.49 7.72 12.58
C VAL A 301 6.82 7.96 11.22
N LEU A 302 6.23 6.92 10.62
CA LEU A 302 5.50 7.03 9.35
C LEU A 302 4.31 7.99 9.44
N LEU A 303 3.47 7.84 10.48
CA LEU A 303 2.29 8.69 10.66
C LEU A 303 2.64 10.13 11.06
N LEU A 304 3.74 10.36 11.77
CA LEU A 304 4.26 11.72 12.00
C LEU A 304 4.64 12.38 10.68
N GLY A 305 5.26 11.62 9.77
CA GLY A 305 5.53 12.06 8.39
C GLY A 305 4.27 12.44 7.63
N GLU A 306 3.31 11.53 7.58
CA GLU A 306 2.06 11.77 6.88
C GLU A 306 1.28 12.97 7.45
N LEU A 307 1.24 13.12 8.78
CA LEU A 307 0.59 14.26 9.39
C LEU A 307 1.26 15.58 9.03
N GLU A 308 2.60 15.65 9.02
CA GLU A 308 3.32 16.86 8.61
C GLU A 308 3.00 17.24 7.17
N ASP A 309 3.03 16.29 6.24
CA ASP A 309 2.70 16.52 4.83
C ASP A 309 1.24 17.02 4.68
N LEU A 310 0.29 16.44 5.43
CA LEU A 310 -1.12 16.84 5.36
C LEU A 310 -1.36 18.27 5.84
N LEU A 311 -0.57 18.77 6.78
CA LEU A 311 -0.70 20.15 7.28
C LEU A 311 -0.47 21.20 6.19
N GLU A 312 0.30 20.86 5.15
CA GLU A 312 0.55 21.75 4.02
C GLU A 312 -0.71 22.08 3.21
N SER A 313 -1.72 21.21 3.26
CA SER A 313 -2.97 21.36 2.50
C SER A 313 -4.14 21.89 3.33
N LEU A 314 -3.99 22.08 4.65
CA LEU A 314 -5.11 22.51 5.51
C LEU A 314 -5.32 24.02 5.53
N ASP A 315 -6.58 24.46 5.56
CA ASP A 315 -6.92 25.88 5.66
C ASP A 315 -6.79 26.43 7.10
N PRO A 316 -6.53 27.74 7.29
CA PRO A 316 -6.41 28.36 8.61
C PRO A 316 -7.53 28.07 9.62
N PRO A 317 -8.85 28.07 9.30
CA PRO A 317 -9.88 27.73 10.28
C PRO A 317 -9.87 26.26 10.72
N GLN A 318 -9.17 25.38 10.00
CA GLN A 318 -8.95 24.01 10.42
C GLN A 318 -7.82 23.91 11.44
N PHE A 319 -6.83 24.82 11.38
CA PHE A 319 -5.72 24.87 12.32
C PHE A 319 -6.18 25.05 13.77
N GLU A 320 -7.01 26.04 14.06
CA GLU A 320 -7.49 26.28 15.44
C GLU A 320 -8.16 25.04 16.06
N ARG A 321 -8.91 24.28 15.25
CA ARG A 321 -9.63 23.09 15.70
C ARG A 321 -8.74 21.85 15.82
N LEU A 322 -7.62 21.81 15.10
CA LEU A 322 -6.69 20.67 15.07
C LEU A 322 -5.45 20.88 15.93
N ALA A 323 -5.08 22.12 16.23
CA ALA A 323 -3.87 22.45 16.99
C ALA A 323 -3.84 21.76 18.36
N PRO A 324 -4.89 21.83 19.22
CA PRO A 324 -4.84 21.16 20.52
C PRO A 324 -4.64 19.62 20.43
N PRO A 325 -5.43 18.84 19.68
CA PRO A 325 -5.24 17.39 19.63
C PRO A 325 -3.95 16.96 18.92
N LEU A 326 -3.50 17.71 17.91
CA LEU A 326 -2.28 17.40 17.18
C LEU A 326 -1.04 17.70 18.02
N CYS A 327 -0.94 18.90 18.61
CA CYS A 327 0.19 19.24 19.47
C CYS A 327 0.26 18.36 20.71
N ALA A 328 -0.89 17.97 21.30
CA ALA A 328 -0.93 16.98 22.37
C ALA A 328 -0.46 15.58 21.93
N ARG A 329 -0.59 15.24 20.65
CA ARG A 329 0.01 14.01 20.11
C ARG A 329 1.52 14.18 19.91
N ILE A 330 1.96 15.27 19.29
CA ILE A 330 3.39 15.57 19.09
C ILE A 330 4.13 15.59 20.43
N ALA A 331 3.61 16.26 21.46
CA ALA A 331 4.21 16.29 22.80
C ALA A 331 4.43 14.88 23.38
N ARG A 332 3.44 13.99 23.24
CA ARG A 332 3.57 12.60 23.69
C ARG A 332 4.65 11.85 22.91
N CYS A 333 4.73 12.05 21.60
CA CYS A 333 5.75 11.43 20.76
C CYS A 333 7.16 11.96 21.09
N SER A 334 7.30 13.26 21.35
CA SER A 334 8.56 13.90 21.74
C SER A 334 9.12 13.39 23.07
N ASN A 335 8.26 12.89 23.97
CA ASN A 335 8.66 12.22 25.22
C ASN A 335 8.69 10.68 25.12
N SER A 336 8.60 10.12 23.91
CA SER A 336 8.73 8.67 23.71
C SER A 336 10.11 8.18 24.14
N ALA A 337 10.17 6.99 24.73
CA ALA A 337 11.46 6.35 25.04
C ALA A 337 12.23 5.94 23.77
N SER A 338 11.56 5.82 22.63
CA SER A 338 12.19 5.58 21.34
C SER A 338 12.78 6.89 20.79
N SER A 339 14.10 6.94 20.66
CA SER A 339 14.79 8.13 20.14
C SER A 339 14.30 8.48 18.73
N GLN A 340 14.05 7.50 17.86
CA GLN A 340 13.57 7.76 16.50
C GLN A 340 12.21 8.48 16.48
N VAL A 341 11.29 8.08 17.37
CA VAL A 341 9.96 8.72 17.48
C VAL A 341 10.10 10.13 18.06
N ALA A 342 10.90 10.28 19.12
CA ALA A 342 11.13 11.56 19.77
C ALA A 342 11.79 12.58 18.83
N GLU A 343 12.86 12.17 18.12
CA GLU A 343 13.53 13.00 17.12
C GLU A 343 12.56 13.41 16.01
N ARG A 344 11.83 12.44 15.41
CA ARG A 344 10.88 12.74 14.33
C ARG A 344 9.79 13.71 14.77
N ALA A 345 9.29 13.58 15.99
CA ALA A 345 8.28 14.48 16.55
C ALA A 345 8.83 15.89 16.82
N LEU A 346 10.07 16.00 17.32
CA LEU A 346 10.72 17.29 17.52
C LEU A 346 11.03 17.99 16.19
N TYR A 347 11.37 17.23 15.13
CA TYR A 347 11.64 17.80 13.80
C TYR A 347 10.44 18.52 13.18
N VAL A 348 9.20 18.18 13.57
CA VAL A 348 7.99 18.86 13.08
C VAL A 348 8.01 20.37 13.39
N TRP A 349 8.71 20.78 14.45
CA TRP A 349 8.87 22.19 14.81
C TRP A 349 9.72 23.01 13.83
N ASN A 350 10.44 22.37 12.92
CA ASN A 350 11.13 23.06 11.83
C ASN A 350 10.16 23.49 10.71
N SER A 351 8.94 22.95 10.69
CA SER A 351 7.91 23.34 9.73
C SER A 351 7.27 24.66 10.15
N GLU A 352 7.50 25.72 9.36
CA GLU A 352 6.86 27.03 9.57
C GLU A 352 5.34 26.93 9.62
N ARG A 353 4.76 26.01 8.83
CA ARG A 353 3.32 25.80 8.78
C ARG A 353 2.79 25.18 10.08
N PHE A 354 3.52 24.22 10.64
CA PHE A 354 3.18 23.66 11.95
C PHE A 354 3.28 24.72 13.04
N VAL A 355 4.37 25.49 13.07
CA VAL A 355 4.57 26.57 14.05
C VAL A 355 3.46 27.62 13.95
N LYS A 356 3.08 28.02 12.73
CA LYS A 356 1.98 28.97 12.49
C LYS A 356 0.61 28.44 12.96
N MET A 357 0.36 27.14 12.79
CA MET A 357 -0.86 26.50 13.29
C MET A 357 -0.88 26.49 14.83
N ALA A 358 0.24 26.11 15.45
CA ALA A 358 0.36 26.06 16.90
C ALA A 358 0.20 27.45 17.54
N SER A 359 0.72 28.50 16.87
CA SER A 359 0.65 29.88 17.37
C SER A 359 -0.75 30.49 17.41
N GLN A 360 -1.70 29.93 16.66
CA GLN A 360 -3.10 30.34 16.76
C GLN A 360 -3.78 29.86 18.04
N SER A 361 -3.15 28.96 18.81
CA SER A 361 -3.76 28.35 20.00
C SER A 361 -2.75 28.14 21.13
N TRP A 362 -1.82 29.09 21.32
CA TRP A 362 -0.78 28.96 22.33
C TRP A 362 -1.30 28.73 23.74
N GLU A 363 -2.39 29.39 24.14
CA GLU A 363 -2.94 29.20 25.48
C GLU A 363 -3.32 27.74 25.78
N GLN A 364 -3.79 27.00 24.77
CA GLN A 364 -4.20 25.59 24.91
C GLN A 364 -3.07 24.61 24.64
N VAL A 365 -2.17 24.95 23.71
CA VAL A 365 -1.10 24.07 23.23
C VAL A 365 0.13 24.13 24.12
N LEU A 366 0.58 25.35 24.47
CA LEU A 366 1.87 25.58 25.10
C LEU A 366 2.06 24.89 26.46
N PRO A 367 1.05 24.76 27.36
CA PRO A 367 1.23 24.05 28.64
C PRO A 367 1.75 22.62 28.46
N GLY A 368 1.18 21.86 27.52
CA GLY A 368 1.57 20.47 27.27
C GLY A 368 2.92 20.36 26.56
N ILE A 369 3.26 21.33 25.70
CA ILE A 369 4.58 21.39 25.06
C ILE A 369 5.65 21.71 26.11
N VAL A 370 5.45 22.71 26.96
CA VAL A 370 6.41 23.11 28.01
C VAL A 370 6.69 21.95 28.96
N GLU A 371 5.65 21.27 29.45
CA GLU A 371 5.83 20.06 30.26
C GLU A 371 6.69 19.01 29.54
N CYS A 372 6.39 18.75 28.27
CA CYS A 372 7.14 17.81 27.44
C CYS A 372 8.62 18.21 27.30
N ILE A 373 8.90 19.46 26.95
CA ILE A 373 10.26 19.98 26.73
C ILE A 373 11.09 19.89 28.02
N GLU A 374 10.57 20.39 29.14
CA GLU A 374 11.29 20.37 30.42
C GLU A 374 11.55 18.93 30.90
N ARG A 375 10.59 18.02 30.73
CA ARG A 375 10.78 16.59 31.06
C ARG A 375 11.83 15.93 30.18
N ASN A 376 11.85 16.22 28.87
CA ASN A 376 12.83 15.64 27.95
C ASN A 376 14.26 16.06 28.32
N LEU A 377 14.46 17.35 28.62
CA LEU A 377 15.77 17.89 29.00
C LEU A 377 16.31 17.27 30.29
N ARG A 378 15.42 16.98 31.25
CA ARG A 378 15.80 16.36 32.53
C ARG A 378 16.06 14.86 32.41
N TRP A 379 15.21 14.13 31.66
CA TRP A 379 15.11 12.67 31.81
C TRP A 379 15.34 11.85 30.54
N HIS A 380 15.36 12.45 29.35
CA HIS A 380 15.54 11.67 28.12
C HIS A 380 16.97 11.11 28.03
N TRP A 381 17.09 9.83 27.73
CA TRP A 381 18.39 9.14 27.74
C TRP A 381 19.30 9.51 26.55
N SER A 382 18.72 9.81 25.38
CA SER A 382 19.46 10.19 24.17
C SER A 382 19.89 11.66 24.17
N LYS A 383 21.19 11.90 23.99
CA LYS A 383 21.77 13.26 23.86
C LYS A 383 21.30 14.00 22.61
N SER A 384 21.12 13.30 21.50
CA SER A 384 20.60 13.87 20.25
C SER A 384 19.22 14.50 20.47
N VAL A 385 18.31 13.75 21.12
CA VAL A 385 16.97 14.24 21.48
C VAL A 385 17.05 15.42 22.44
N GLN A 386 17.94 15.40 23.43
CA GLN A 386 18.14 16.55 24.33
C GLN A 386 18.59 17.80 23.55
N HIS A 387 19.53 17.67 22.60
CA HIS A 387 19.96 18.79 21.76
C HIS A 387 18.84 19.38 20.90
N LEU A 388 18.05 18.52 20.23
CA LEU A 388 16.87 18.97 19.47
C LEU A 388 15.84 19.64 20.39
N THR A 389 15.63 19.07 21.57
CA THR A 389 14.71 19.65 22.57
C THR A 389 15.15 21.04 22.99
N THR A 390 16.46 21.28 23.21
CA THR A 390 16.98 22.61 23.52
C THR A 390 16.73 23.59 22.37
N SER A 391 16.93 23.17 21.11
CA SER A 391 16.64 24.01 19.95
C SER A 391 15.17 24.41 19.88
N VAL A 392 14.26 23.47 20.12
CA VAL A 392 12.81 23.74 20.16
C VAL A 392 12.46 24.66 21.33
N LYS A 393 13.07 24.44 22.51
CA LYS A 393 12.91 25.31 23.69
C LYS A 393 13.26 26.76 23.38
N SER A 394 14.45 27.00 22.83
CA SER A 394 14.91 28.37 22.51
C SER A 394 13.96 29.06 21.53
N MET A 395 13.50 28.35 20.49
CA MET A 395 12.51 28.89 19.56
C MET A 395 11.18 29.26 20.26
N LEU A 396 10.67 28.42 21.17
CA LEU A 396 9.43 28.71 21.89
C LEU A 396 9.58 29.88 22.88
N GLU A 397 10.73 29.99 23.56
CA GLU A 397 11.05 31.10 24.45
C GLU A 397 11.18 32.43 23.69
N GLU A 398 11.75 32.41 22.47
CA GLU A 398 11.82 33.58 21.59
C GLU A 398 10.44 34.02 21.08
N MET A 399 9.56 33.07 20.77
CA MET A 399 8.22 33.35 20.27
C MET A 399 7.26 33.85 21.35
N GLU A 400 7.25 33.22 22.53
CA GLU A 400 6.29 33.50 23.62
C GLU A 400 6.97 33.50 25.01
N PRO A 401 7.86 34.46 25.30
CA PRO A 401 8.68 34.44 26.51
C PRO A 401 7.87 34.50 27.81
N VAL A 402 6.79 35.28 27.82
CA VAL A 402 5.93 35.48 28.99
C VAL A 402 5.11 34.23 29.29
N LEU A 403 4.47 33.64 28.28
CA LEU A 403 3.67 32.43 28.46
C LEU A 403 4.55 31.22 28.81
N TYR A 404 5.71 31.08 28.17
CA TYR A 404 6.65 30.00 28.48
C TYR A 404 7.11 30.09 29.95
N SER A 405 7.58 31.26 30.38
CA SER A 405 8.04 31.48 31.77
C SER A 405 6.93 31.19 32.79
N ARG A 406 5.69 31.63 32.51
CA ARG A 406 4.54 31.35 33.37
C ARG A 406 4.29 29.85 33.52
N TYR A 407 4.23 29.11 32.42
CA TYR A 407 3.95 27.67 32.47
C TYR A 407 5.11 26.86 33.05
N GLN A 408 6.35 27.31 32.89
CA GLN A 408 7.49 26.71 33.57
C GLN A 408 7.37 26.85 35.10
N LEU A 409 7.03 28.04 35.61
CA LEU A 409 6.78 28.25 37.04
C LEU A 409 5.59 27.41 37.56
N GLU A 410 4.51 27.32 36.79
CA GLU A 410 3.37 26.46 37.13
C GLU A 410 3.76 24.98 37.19
N LEU A 411 4.63 24.52 36.29
CA LEU A 411 5.14 23.16 36.27
C LEU A 411 5.98 22.86 37.52
N ASP A 412 6.95 23.72 37.85
CA ASP A 412 7.80 23.56 39.03
C ASP A 412 6.96 23.58 40.34
N HIS A 413 5.90 24.40 40.39
CA HIS A 413 4.95 24.41 41.49
C HIS A 413 4.17 23.09 41.58
N LYS A 414 3.63 22.59 40.46
CA LYS A 414 2.92 21.30 40.40
C LYS A 414 3.81 20.15 40.84
N GLU A 415 5.06 20.11 40.40
CA GLU A 415 6.03 19.09 40.81
C GLU A 415 6.31 19.17 42.32
N SER A 416 6.50 20.37 42.86
CA SER A 416 6.71 20.57 44.31
C SER A 416 5.53 20.07 45.15
N VAL A 417 4.30 20.34 44.70
CA VAL A 417 3.07 19.85 45.35
C VAL A 417 2.98 18.33 45.27
N MET A 418 3.24 17.74 44.11
CA MET A 418 3.25 16.28 43.92
C MET A 418 4.26 15.58 44.83
N ILE A 419 5.48 16.12 44.96
CA ILE A 419 6.52 15.59 45.86
C ILE A 419 6.05 15.65 47.32
N GLN A 420 5.40 16.75 47.73
CA GLN A 420 4.85 16.86 49.08
C GLN A 420 3.73 15.86 49.34
N GLU A 421 2.83 15.65 48.38
CA GLU A 421 1.75 14.66 48.48
C GLU A 421 2.28 13.22 48.53
N GLU A 422 3.27 12.90 47.70
CA GLU A 422 3.93 11.58 47.71
C GLU A 422 4.64 11.34 49.05
N THR A 423 5.30 12.35 49.61
CA THR A 423 5.94 12.28 50.92
C THR A 423 4.90 12.04 52.02
N LYS A 424 3.78 12.77 52.01
CA LYS A 424 2.65 12.55 52.94
C LYS A 424 2.07 11.15 52.79
N ARG A 425 1.99 10.63 51.57
CA ARG A 425 1.52 9.27 51.27
C ARG A 425 2.50 8.23 51.83
N LYS A 426 3.81 8.38 51.63
CA LYS A 426 4.86 7.49 52.18
C LYS A 426 4.80 7.43 53.70
N ILE A 427 4.76 8.58 54.38
CA ILE A 427 4.63 8.66 55.84
C ILE A 427 3.34 7.96 56.33
N ARG A 428 2.23 8.08 55.59
CA ARG A 428 0.98 7.41 55.94
C ARG A 428 1.08 5.89 55.80
N TRP A 429 1.73 5.39 54.74
CA TRP A 429 1.98 3.96 54.55
C TRP A 429 2.91 3.40 55.62
N GLU A 430 4.00 4.08 55.94
CA GLU A 430 4.92 3.69 57.02
C GLU A 430 4.21 3.57 58.36
N ARG A 431 3.30 4.50 58.69
CA ARG A 431 2.48 4.42 59.90
C ARG A 431 1.55 3.22 59.91
N LEU A 432 0.95 2.88 58.77
CA LEU A 432 0.08 1.71 58.64
C LEU A 432 0.87 0.41 58.76
N GLU A 433 2.05 0.32 58.15
CA GLU A 433 2.96 -0.83 58.27
C GLU A 433 3.43 -1.01 59.72
N MET A 434 3.84 0.07 60.39
CA MET A 434 4.22 0.04 61.81
C MET A 434 3.06 -0.42 62.70
N ALA A 435 1.84 0.07 62.46
CA ALA A 435 0.65 -0.37 63.19
C ALA A 435 0.30 -1.86 62.91
N GLY A 436 0.50 -2.33 61.68
CA GLY A 436 0.33 -3.73 61.29
C GLY A 436 1.37 -4.66 61.94
N CYS A 437 2.64 -4.26 61.95
CA CYS A 437 3.73 -4.98 62.63
C CYS A 437 3.54 -5.00 64.16
N SER A 438 3.03 -3.91 64.74
CA SER A 438 2.75 -3.86 66.18
C SER A 438 1.62 -4.83 66.57
N ARG A 439 0.55 -4.89 65.77
CA ARG A 439 -0.54 -5.86 65.97
C ARG A 439 -0.11 -7.31 65.81
N SER A 440 0.74 -7.63 64.83
CA SER A 440 1.25 -9.00 64.68
C SER A 440 2.23 -9.39 65.79
N HIS A 441 2.95 -8.42 66.38
CA HIS A 441 3.76 -8.64 67.57
C HIS A 441 2.93 -8.85 68.83
N ASP A 442 1.84 -8.10 69.01
CA ASP A 442 0.90 -8.29 70.11
C ASP A 442 0.13 -9.61 69.99
N GLU A 443 -0.27 -10.01 68.78
CA GLU A 443 -0.87 -11.33 68.55
C GLU A 443 0.11 -12.45 68.89
N ARG A 444 1.37 -12.37 68.44
CA ARG A 444 2.41 -13.37 68.79
C ARG A 444 2.74 -13.42 70.28
N LYS A 445 2.76 -12.28 70.97
CA LYS A 445 2.92 -12.22 72.44
C LYS A 445 1.72 -12.81 73.15
N SER A 446 0.51 -12.57 72.64
CA SER A 446 -0.74 -13.14 73.16
C SER A 446 -0.78 -14.66 72.97
N THR A 447 -0.29 -15.19 71.83
CA THR A 447 -0.18 -16.64 71.62
C THR A 447 0.90 -17.27 72.51
N GLN A 448 2.05 -16.60 72.72
CA GLN A 448 3.11 -17.10 73.60
C GLN A 448 2.72 -17.07 75.09
N THR A 449 1.96 -16.07 75.55
CA THR A 449 1.41 -16.04 76.92
C THR A 449 0.31 -17.07 77.11
N PHE A 450 -0.48 -17.39 76.08
CA PHE A 450 -1.45 -18.48 76.16
C PHE A 450 -0.79 -19.86 76.28
N THR A 451 0.33 -20.09 75.57
CA THR A 451 1.11 -21.33 75.73
C THR A 451 1.78 -21.45 77.09
N SER A 452 2.34 -20.37 77.65
CA SER A 452 2.97 -20.43 78.99
C SER A 452 1.95 -20.59 80.12
N LEU A 453 0.74 -20.02 80.00
CA LEU A 453 -0.35 -20.23 80.97
C LEU A 453 -0.93 -21.65 80.91
N SER A 454 -0.88 -22.32 79.75
CA SER A 454 -1.30 -23.72 79.60
C SER A 454 -0.33 -24.73 80.22
N GLU A 455 0.98 -24.43 80.22
CA GLU A 455 1.99 -25.27 80.89
C GLU A 455 1.95 -25.12 82.42
N VAL A 456 1.62 -23.93 82.94
CA VAL A 456 1.49 -23.70 84.40
C VAL A 456 0.21 -24.31 84.97
N SER A 457 -0.90 -24.37 84.22
CA SER A 457 -2.13 -25.05 84.68
C SER A 457 -2.04 -26.57 84.67
N SER A 458 -1.14 -27.16 83.87
CA SER A 458 -0.95 -28.61 83.80
C SER A 458 -0.07 -29.16 84.95
N SER A 459 0.49 -28.30 85.79
CA SER A 459 1.41 -28.67 86.88
C SER A 459 0.78 -28.67 88.28
N ASN A 460 -0.52 -28.33 88.41
CA ASN A 460 -1.22 -28.19 89.70
C ASN A 460 -2.44 -29.11 89.87
N LEU A 461 -2.52 -30.20 89.12
CA LEU A 461 -3.46 -31.29 89.36
C LEU A 461 -2.68 -32.57 89.71
N LEU A 462 -2.31 -32.67 91.00
CA LEU A 462 -1.94 -33.89 91.71
C LEU A 462 -2.92 -34.08 92.87
#